data_AF-A0A6I1VU15-F1
#
_entry.id   AF-A0A6I1VU15-F1
#
_cell.length_a   1.000
_cell.length_b   1.000
_cell.length_c   1.000
_cell.angle_alpha   90.00
_cell.angle_beta   90.00
_cell.angle_gamma   90.00
#
_symmetry.space_group_name_H-M   'P 1'
#
loop_
_entity.id
_entity.type
_entity.pdbx_description
1 polymer ?
#
loop_
_entity_poly.entity_id
_entity_poly.type
_entity_poly.pdbx_seq_one_letter_code
_entity_poly.pdbx_strand_id
1 'polypeptide(L)'
;MKFTTTSIKGLVVIEPDIFRDDRGWFLEIFNLQTFKSGLLALGLNSPDYFVQDNVSSSKKGVVRGLHYQHEPYAQGKLVSVLHGSVFDVAVDLRPDSISYGEWFALELNAVN
;
A
#
# COMPACT_ATOMS: atom_id res chain seq x y z
N MET A 1 12.45 0.69 6.99
CA MET A 1 11.41 0.75 5.95
C MET A 1 11.74 1.91 5.03
N LYS A 2 11.70 1.69 3.72
CA LYS A 2 11.92 2.74 2.72
C LYS A 2 10.59 3.09 2.06
N PHE A 3 10.30 4.39 1.98
CA PHE A 3 9.08 4.94 1.40
C PHE A 3 9.45 5.64 0.09
N THR A 4 8.84 5.21 -1.02
CA THR A 4 9.12 5.73 -2.37
C THR A 4 7.84 6.26 -2.98
N THR A 5 7.86 7.49 -3.49
CA THR A 5 6.71 8.08 -4.21
C THR A 5 6.52 7.46 -5.58
N THR A 6 5.30 7.58 -6.11
CA THR A 6 4.95 7.14 -7.47
C THR A 6 4.55 8.34 -8.34
N SER A 7 4.14 8.08 -9.58
CA SER A 7 3.54 9.10 -10.46
C SER A 7 2.22 9.66 -9.91
N ILE A 8 1.54 8.94 -9.02
CA ILE A 8 0.30 9.40 -8.39
C ILE A 8 0.61 10.03 -7.03
N LYS A 9 0.32 11.32 -6.87
CA LYS A 9 0.56 12.04 -5.61
C LYS A 9 -0.20 11.40 -4.45
N GLY A 10 0.52 10.95 -3.42
CA GLY A 10 -0.05 10.30 -2.23
C GLY A 10 -0.11 8.78 -2.30
N LEU A 11 0.22 8.17 -3.45
CA LEU A 11 0.47 6.73 -3.54
C LEU A 11 1.96 6.45 -3.31
N VAL A 12 2.23 5.52 -2.39
CA VAL A 12 3.58 5.23 -1.89
C VAL A 12 3.85 3.74 -1.97
N VAL A 13 5.02 3.36 -2.50
CA VAL A 13 5.57 2.02 -2.40
C VAL A 13 6.42 1.95 -1.13
N ILE A 14 6.18 0.93 -0.31
CA ILE A 14 6.87 0.74 0.97
C ILE A 14 7.65 -0.56 0.91
N GLU A 15 8.97 -0.47 1.06
CA GLU A 15 9.86 -1.63 1.15
C GLU A 15 10.17 -1.87 2.64
N PRO A 16 9.74 -3.01 3.23
CA PRO A 16 10.00 -3.31 4.63
C PRO A 16 11.45 -3.75 4.86
N ASP A 17 11.94 -3.58 6.09
CA ASP A 17 13.22 -4.17 6.47
C ASP A 17 12.99 -5.65 6.83
N ILE A 18 13.66 -6.56 6.11
CA ILE A 18 13.53 -8.00 6.34
C ILE A 18 14.78 -8.51 7.06
N PHE A 19 14.61 -8.99 8.29
CA PHE A 19 15.67 -9.59 9.09
C PHE A 19 15.69 -11.09 8.83
N ARG A 20 16.83 -11.64 8.40
CA ARG A 20 16.96 -13.06 8.02
C ARG A 20 17.97 -13.77 8.91
N ASP A 21 17.68 -15.03 9.24
CA ASP A 21 18.59 -15.95 9.91
C ASP A 21 18.31 -17.41 9.50
N ASP A 22 19.05 -18.37 10.04
CA ASP A 22 18.95 -19.79 9.69
C ASP A 22 17.57 -20.42 9.95
N ARG A 23 16.70 -19.75 10.73
CA ARG A 23 15.32 -20.20 11.02
C ARG A 23 14.30 -19.68 10.01
N GLY A 24 14.65 -18.64 9.26
CA GLY A 24 13.76 -17.97 8.32
C GLY A 24 13.93 -16.45 8.30
N TRP A 25 12.82 -15.72 8.38
CA TRP A 25 12.82 -14.26 8.36
C TRP A 25 11.78 -13.66 9.30
N PHE A 26 12.01 -12.42 9.68
CA PHE A 26 11.14 -11.59 10.51
C PHE A 26 11.08 -10.18 9.91
N LEU A 27 9.89 -9.58 9.93
CA LEU A 27 9.70 -8.16 9.62
C LEU A 27 8.55 -7.60 10.44
N GLU A 28 8.60 -6.30 10.69
CA GLU A 28 7.47 -5.51 11.16
C GLU A 28 6.72 -5.00 9.93
N ILE A 29 5.45 -5.38 9.75
CA ILE A 29 4.65 -4.94 8.58
C ILE A 29 4.12 -3.52 8.79
N PHE A 30 3.76 -3.17 10.02
CA PHE A 30 3.22 -1.87 10.37
C PHE A 30 3.70 -1.41 11.74
N ASN A 31 4.12 -0.15 11.78
CA ASN A 31 4.40 0.59 13.02
C ASN A 31 3.95 2.02 12.82
N LEU A 32 3.04 2.49 13.68
CA LEU A 32 2.41 3.79 13.52
C LEU A 32 3.46 4.92 13.49
N GLN A 33 4.45 4.88 14.36
CA GLN A 33 5.47 5.94 14.43
C GLN A 33 6.35 5.93 13.17
N THR A 34 6.81 4.75 12.74
CA THR A 34 7.61 4.60 11.52
C THR A 34 6.85 5.08 10.29
N PHE A 35 5.57 4.72 10.16
CA PHE A 35 4.72 5.16 9.04
C PHE A 35 4.45 6.66 9.08
N LYS A 36 4.15 7.23 10.25
CA LYS A 36 3.98 8.69 10.41
C LYS A 36 5.25 9.42 9.96
N SER A 37 6.41 9.03 10.48
CA SER A 37 7.69 9.65 10.11
C SER A 37 8.02 9.49 8.63
N GLY A 38 7.80 8.31 8.04
CA GLY A 38 8.07 8.05 6.62
C GLY A 38 7.18 8.86 5.68
N LEU A 39 5.87 8.92 5.95
CA LEU A 39 4.93 9.72 5.14
C LEU A 39 5.19 11.22 5.27
N LEU A 40 5.48 11.72 6.47
CA LEU A 40 5.82 13.13 6.70
C LEU A 40 7.10 13.53 5.97
N ALA A 41 8.11 12.65 5.89
CA ALA A 41 9.34 12.90 5.13
C ALA A 41 9.07 13.05 3.62
N LEU A 42 7.96 12.49 3.11
CA LEU A 42 7.50 12.67 1.73
C LEU A 42 6.52 13.86 1.56
N GLY A 43 6.26 14.63 2.63
CA GLY A 43 5.27 15.71 2.63
C GLY A 43 3.83 15.23 2.52
N LEU A 44 3.55 14.00 2.96
CA LEU A 44 2.22 13.38 2.95
C LEU A 44 1.60 13.39 4.34
N ASN A 45 0.27 13.45 4.36
CA ASN A 45 -0.49 13.26 5.59
C ASN A 45 -0.34 11.81 6.08
N SER A 46 -0.37 11.62 7.39
CA SER A 46 -0.23 10.32 8.04
C SER A 46 -1.51 9.91 8.77
N PRO A 47 -1.86 8.62 8.83
CA PRO A 47 -3.00 8.16 9.62
C PRO A 47 -2.74 8.34 11.11
N ASP A 48 -3.77 8.63 11.89
CA ASP A 48 -3.65 8.69 13.35
C ASP A 48 -3.66 7.32 14.02
N TYR A 49 -4.39 6.36 13.44
CA TYR A 49 -4.56 5.01 13.95
C TYR A 49 -4.90 4.03 12.81
N PHE A 50 -4.70 2.74 13.04
CA PHE A 50 -5.12 1.66 12.14
C PHE A 50 -6.52 1.20 12.57
N VAL A 51 -7.50 1.27 11.67
CA VAL A 51 -8.93 1.08 12.02
C VAL A 51 -9.39 -0.36 11.84
N GLN A 52 -8.90 -1.01 10.78
CA GLN A 52 -9.44 -2.29 10.32
C GLN A 52 -8.38 -3.05 9.52
N ASP A 53 -8.30 -4.35 9.73
CA ASP A 53 -7.56 -5.30 8.91
C ASP A 53 -8.50 -6.15 8.05
N ASN A 54 -8.00 -6.59 6.91
CA ASN A 54 -8.69 -7.51 6.01
C ASN A 54 -7.70 -8.50 5.44
N VAL A 55 -8.11 -9.76 5.35
CA VAL A 55 -7.38 -10.82 4.65
C VAL A 55 -8.31 -11.40 3.59
N SER A 56 -7.81 -11.52 2.37
CA SER A 56 -8.56 -12.13 1.27
C SER A 56 -7.71 -13.19 0.57
N SER A 57 -8.38 -14.18 -0.01
CA SER A 57 -7.77 -15.20 -0.86
C SER A 57 -8.48 -15.22 -2.20
N SER A 58 -7.72 -15.38 -3.28
CA SER A 58 -8.21 -15.35 -4.66
C SER A 58 -7.56 -16.46 -5.47
N LYS A 59 -8.34 -17.07 -6.38
CA LYS A 59 -7.81 -18.01 -7.36
C LYS A 59 -7.11 -17.25 -8.49
N LYS A 60 -6.18 -17.91 -9.19
CA LYS A 60 -5.53 -17.35 -10.39
C LYS A 60 -6.60 -16.89 -11.40
N GLY A 61 -6.45 -15.67 -11.90
CA GLY A 61 -7.36 -15.05 -12.87
C GLY A 61 -8.52 -14.25 -12.27
N VAL A 62 -8.71 -14.27 -10.94
CA VAL A 62 -9.70 -13.40 -10.28
C VAL A 62 -9.22 -11.95 -10.30
N VAL A 63 -10.11 -11.04 -10.69
CA VAL A 63 -9.91 -9.58 -10.61
C VAL A 63 -10.86 -9.01 -9.56
N ARG A 64 -10.36 -8.13 -8.69
CA ARG A 64 -11.15 -7.41 -7.69
C ARG A 64 -10.91 -5.92 -7.85
N GLY A 65 -11.94 -5.13 -8.10
CA GLY A 65 -11.84 -3.69 -8.26
C GLY A 65 -12.68 -3.13 -9.43
N LEU A 66 -12.62 -1.83 -9.69
CA LEU A 66 -11.95 -0.82 -8.87
C LEU A 66 -12.83 -0.41 -7.69
N HIS A 67 -12.27 -0.40 -6.48
CA HIS A 67 -12.99 -0.03 -5.27
C HIS A 67 -12.40 1.24 -4.68
N TYR A 68 -13.24 2.25 -4.48
CA TYR A 68 -12.87 3.47 -3.76
C TYR A 68 -13.99 3.88 -2.81
N GLN A 69 -13.63 4.68 -1.81
CA GLN A 69 -14.57 5.35 -0.93
C GLN A 69 -14.26 6.84 -0.98
N HIS A 70 -15.30 7.66 -0.88
CA HIS A 70 -15.19 9.12 -0.87
C HIS A 70 -15.58 9.65 0.52
N GLU A 71 -15.19 10.89 0.81
CA GLU A 71 -15.67 11.61 1.99
C GLU A 71 -17.19 11.52 2.14
N PRO A 72 -17.71 11.27 3.36
CA PRO A 72 -17.00 11.27 4.66
C PRO A 72 -16.38 9.91 5.07
N TYR A 73 -16.34 8.94 4.17
CA TYR A 73 -15.90 7.56 4.46
C TYR A 73 -14.59 7.19 3.74
N ALA A 74 -13.77 8.18 3.40
CA ALA A 74 -12.50 7.96 2.74
C ALA A 74 -11.58 7.05 3.58
N GLN A 75 -10.85 6.16 2.91
CA GLN A 75 -10.01 5.16 3.57
C GLN A 75 -8.66 5.03 2.86
N GLY A 76 -7.58 5.21 3.63
CA GLY A 76 -6.25 4.77 3.23
C GLY A 76 -6.09 3.26 3.39
N LYS A 77 -5.39 2.61 2.47
CA LYS A 77 -5.17 1.15 2.48
C LYS A 77 -3.68 0.86 2.50
N LEU A 78 -3.26 0.01 3.44
CA LEU A 78 -1.96 -0.65 3.41
C LEU A 78 -2.17 -2.06 2.87
N VAL A 79 -1.62 -2.35 1.69
CA VAL A 79 -1.85 -3.60 0.96
C VAL A 79 -0.53 -4.35 0.80
N SER A 80 -0.53 -5.64 1.11
CA SER A 80 0.60 -6.55 0.91
C SER A 80 0.11 -7.96 0.55
N VAL A 81 1.00 -8.80 0.04
CA VAL A 81 0.70 -10.19 -0.32
C VAL A 81 1.44 -11.14 0.61
N LEU A 82 0.69 -11.97 1.34
CA LEU A 82 1.28 -12.97 2.24
C LEU A 82 1.71 -14.25 1.51
N HIS A 83 1.03 -14.59 0.41
CA HIS A 83 1.30 -15.80 -0.36
C HIS A 83 0.87 -15.64 -1.83
N GLY A 84 1.69 -16.15 -2.75
CA GLY A 84 1.47 -15.99 -4.19
C GLY A 84 1.89 -14.62 -4.69
N SER A 85 1.23 -14.14 -5.75
CA SER A 85 1.45 -12.81 -6.31
C SER A 85 0.14 -12.21 -6.85
N VAL A 86 0.07 -10.89 -6.87
CA VAL A 86 -1.01 -10.11 -7.50
C VAL A 86 -0.41 -8.97 -8.31
N PHE A 87 -1.06 -8.63 -9.41
CA PHE A 87 -0.82 -7.38 -10.11
C PHE A 87 -1.70 -6.30 -9.47
N ASP A 88 -1.13 -5.53 -8.53
CA ASP A 88 -1.85 -4.50 -7.80
C ASP A 88 -1.91 -3.22 -8.62
N VAL A 89 -3.07 -2.58 -8.66
CA VAL A 89 -3.33 -1.39 -9.49
C VAL A 89 -4.02 -0.32 -8.66
N ALA A 90 -3.47 0.88 -8.70
CA ALA A 90 -4.07 2.09 -8.15
C ALA A 90 -4.38 3.07 -9.27
N VAL A 91 -5.55 3.73 -9.20
CA VAL A 91 -6.00 4.72 -10.18
C VAL A 91 -6.33 6.02 -9.45
N ASP A 92 -5.86 7.14 -9.97
CA ASP A 92 -6.17 8.45 -9.41
C ASP A 92 -7.55 8.93 -9.91
N LEU A 93 -8.54 8.84 -9.05
CA LEU A 93 -9.92 9.27 -9.34
C LEU A 93 -10.26 10.65 -8.77
N ARG A 94 -9.25 11.44 -8.34
CA ARG A 94 -9.47 12.77 -7.74
C ARG A 94 -9.58 13.83 -8.85
N PRO A 95 -10.75 14.47 -9.08
CA PRO A 95 -10.97 15.36 -10.22
C PRO A 95 -9.97 16.53 -10.31
N ASP A 96 -9.52 17.03 -9.17
CA ASP A 96 -8.59 18.17 -9.08
C ASP A 96 -7.10 17.75 -9.11
N SER A 97 -6.81 16.46 -9.29
CA SER A 97 -5.43 15.97 -9.36
C SER A 97 -4.82 16.21 -10.75
N ILE A 98 -3.55 16.62 -10.75
CA ILE A 98 -2.76 16.73 -11.99
C ILE A 98 -2.56 15.38 -12.71
N SER A 99 -2.73 14.27 -11.97
CA SER A 99 -2.63 12.91 -12.48
C SER A 99 -4.00 12.23 -12.55
N TYR A 100 -5.10 12.98 -12.63
CA TYR A 100 -6.44 12.40 -12.74
C TYR A 100 -6.55 11.45 -13.94
N GLY A 101 -7.06 10.24 -13.70
CA GLY A 101 -7.18 9.18 -14.69
C GLY A 101 -5.89 8.37 -14.92
N GLU A 102 -4.75 8.82 -14.41
CA GLU A 102 -3.51 8.04 -14.42
C GLU A 102 -3.62 6.85 -13.47
N TRP A 103 -2.89 5.79 -13.81
CA TRP A 103 -2.80 4.59 -12.99
C TRP A 103 -1.34 4.19 -12.77
N PHE A 104 -1.12 3.51 -11.66
CA PHE A 104 0.15 2.91 -11.31
C PHE A 104 -0.09 1.44 -10.97
N ALA A 105 0.84 0.57 -11.35
CA ALA A 105 0.76 -0.83 -11.00
C ALA A 105 2.12 -1.38 -10.55
N LEU A 106 2.04 -2.35 -9.67
CA LEU A 106 3.19 -3.09 -9.15
C LEU A 106 2.78 -4.54 -8.93
N GLU A 107 3.66 -5.48 -9.30
CA GLU A 107 3.49 -6.85 -8.85
C GLU A 107 3.86 -6.92 -7.36
N LEU A 108 2.90 -7.28 -6.51
CA LEU A 108 3.14 -7.59 -5.10
C LEU A 108 3.16 -9.11 -4.94
N ASN A 109 4.12 -9.60 -4.17
CA ASN A 109 4.24 -11.01 -3.84
C ASN A 109 4.79 -11.19 -2.43
N ALA A 110 4.93 -12.44 -2.00
CA ALA A 110 5.36 -12.75 -0.63
C ALA A 110 6.85 -12.47 -0.34
N VAL A 111 7.63 -12.00 -1.32
CA VAL A 111 9.09 -11.85 -1.20
C VAL A 111 9.62 -10.46 -1.56
N ASN A 112 8.78 -9.56 -2.09
CA ASN A 112 9.17 -8.20 -2.49
C ASN A 112 8.56 -7.10 -1.63
#